data_AF-A0A358A1P4-F1
#
_entry.id   AF-A0A358A1P4-F1
#
_cell.length_a   1.000
_cell.length_b   1.000
_cell.length_c   1.000
_cell.angle_alpha   90.00
_cell.angle_beta   90.00
_cell.angle_gamma   90.00
#
_symmetry.space_group_name_H-M   'P 1'
#
loop_
_entity.id
_entity.type
_entity.pdbx_description
1 polymer ?
#
loop_
_entity_poly.entity_id
_entity_poly.type
_entity_poly.pdbx_seq_one_letter_code
_entity_poly.pdbx_strand_id
1 'polypeptide(L)'
;MHESDQPAGETDELGTTPVDDDVVDTESAEPEPDPAARAAKAELDELNDAFDTVDAALKALDSDDVDQAEALVASLGDPSAVTTDDAEPESSSEV
;
A
#
# COMPACT_ATOMS: atom_id res chain seq x y z
N MET A 1 32.40 23.34 35.84
CA MET A 1 32.53 24.82 35.92
C MET A 1 33.40 25.26 34.76
N HIS A 2 32.89 26.22 33.98
CA HIS A 2 33.55 27.16 33.07
C HIS A 2 33.94 26.68 31.65
N GLU A 3 33.21 27.29 30.71
CA GLU A 3 33.47 27.52 29.29
C GLU A 3 34.76 28.32 29.07
N SER A 4 35.37 28.21 27.88
CA SER A 4 35.77 29.37 27.04
C SER A 4 36.61 28.97 25.81
N ASP A 5 36.26 29.64 24.70
CA ASP A 5 37.08 30.07 23.55
C ASP A 5 37.64 29.07 22.51
N GLN A 6 36.86 28.92 21.42
CA GLN A 6 37.32 28.89 20.02
C GLN A 6 38.06 30.21 19.64
N PRO A 7 38.73 30.37 18.46
CA PRO A 7 38.99 29.45 17.35
C PRO A 7 40.45 29.50 16.81
N ALA A 8 40.86 28.53 15.99
CA ALA A 8 41.94 28.75 15.03
C ALA A 8 41.57 28.06 13.70
N GLY A 9 40.95 28.85 12.82
CA GLY A 9 40.89 28.49 11.41
C GLY A 9 42.30 28.58 10.85
N GLU A 10 42.80 27.46 10.35
CA GLU A 10 43.87 27.47 9.35
C GLU A 10 43.21 27.12 8.02
N THR A 11 43.39 28.05 7.11
CA THR A 11 42.77 28.18 5.81
C THR A 11 43.47 27.31 4.76
N ASP A 12 42.71 26.99 3.72
CA ASP A 12 43.22 26.82 2.35
C ASP A 12 43.77 25.44 1.96
N GLU A 13 42.87 24.55 1.51
CA GLU A 13 43.10 23.74 0.30
C GLU A 13 41.80 23.10 -0.20
N LEU A 14 40.70 23.86 -0.27
CA LEU A 14 39.64 23.47 -1.20
C LEU A 14 40.01 24.10 -2.53
N GLY A 15 40.77 23.34 -3.33
CA GLY A 15 40.78 23.52 -4.77
C GLY A 15 39.34 23.44 -5.24
N THR A 16 38.70 24.60 -5.38
CA THR A 16 37.37 24.75 -5.97
C THR A 16 37.54 24.44 -7.46
N THR A 17 37.57 23.16 -7.82
CA THR A 17 36.94 22.78 -9.07
C THR A 17 35.52 23.35 -8.98
N PRO A 18 35.02 24.11 -9.97
CA PRO A 18 33.58 24.27 -10.08
C PRO A 18 33.04 22.86 -10.24
N VAL A 19 32.61 22.24 -9.15
CA VAL A 19 31.62 21.19 -9.26
C VAL A 19 30.40 22.00 -9.67
N ASP A 20 30.01 21.86 -10.93
CA ASP A 20 28.73 22.32 -11.42
C ASP A 20 27.71 21.99 -10.33
N ASP A 21 27.19 23.06 -9.72
CA ASP A 21 25.99 23.04 -8.89
C ASP A 21 24.82 22.78 -9.83
N ASP A 22 24.83 21.63 -10.49
CA ASP A 22 23.63 21.00 -10.97
C ASP A 22 23.04 20.35 -9.72
N VAL A 23 22.50 21.21 -8.83
CA VAL A 23 21.41 20.79 -7.96
C VAL A 23 20.32 20.46 -8.96
N VAL A 24 20.35 19.22 -9.44
CA VAL A 24 19.17 18.57 -9.97
C VAL A 24 18.20 18.75 -8.82
N ASP A 25 17.28 19.70 -8.97
CA ASP A 25 16.03 19.71 -8.26
C ASP A 25 15.40 18.39 -8.71
N THR A 26 15.80 17.30 -8.06
CA THR A 26 15.04 16.08 -8.04
C THR A 26 13.82 16.48 -7.24
N GLU A 27 12.93 17.21 -7.90
CA GLU A 27 11.51 17.11 -7.68
C GLU A 27 11.30 15.60 -7.59
N SER A 28 11.26 15.10 -6.35
CA SER A 28 10.83 13.77 -6.03
C SER A 28 9.37 13.78 -6.46
N ALA A 29 9.16 13.63 -7.77
CA ALA A 29 7.91 13.25 -8.34
C ALA A 29 7.61 11.95 -7.60
N GLU A 30 6.69 12.03 -6.63
CA GLU A 30 6.16 10.86 -5.98
C GLU A 30 5.83 9.90 -7.10
N PRO A 31 6.46 8.71 -7.14
CA PRO A 31 6.32 7.82 -8.27
C PRO A 31 4.82 7.59 -8.45
N GLU A 32 4.31 7.96 -9.63
CA GLU A 32 2.90 7.78 -9.92
C GLU A 32 2.56 6.33 -9.59
N PRO A 33 1.53 6.07 -8.76
CA PRO A 33 1.31 4.73 -8.26
C PRO A 33 1.11 3.82 -9.46
N ASP A 34 1.91 2.75 -9.51
CA ASP A 34 1.90 1.76 -10.58
C ASP A 34 0.45 1.32 -10.85
N PRO A 35 0.02 1.18 -12.11
CA PRO A 35 -1.36 0.84 -12.42
C PRO A 35 -1.79 -0.49 -11.77
N ALA A 36 -0.88 -1.47 -11.61
CA ALA A 36 -1.17 -2.69 -10.87
C ALA A 36 -1.29 -2.44 -9.37
N ALA A 37 -0.48 -1.54 -8.80
CA ALA A 37 -0.65 -1.11 -7.40
C ALA A 37 -1.98 -0.39 -7.16
N ARG A 38 -2.47 0.40 -8.13
CA ARG A 38 -3.81 1.02 -8.07
C ARG A 38 -4.92 -0.02 -8.16
N ALA A 39 -4.78 -1.02 -9.03
CA ALA A 39 -5.75 -2.11 -9.14
C ALA A 39 -5.81 -2.94 -7.85
N ALA A 40 -4.66 -3.35 -7.32
CA ALA A 40 -4.59 -4.09 -6.05
C ALA A 40 -5.18 -3.31 -4.88
N LYS A 41 -5.01 -1.98 -4.85
CA LYS A 41 -5.65 -1.15 -3.82
C LYS A 41 -7.18 -1.16 -3.94
N ALA A 42 -7.72 -1.06 -5.16
CA ALA A 42 -9.16 -1.11 -5.37
C ALA A 42 -9.76 -2.46 -4.93
N GLU A 43 -9.07 -3.57 -5.21
CA GLU A 43 -9.47 -4.90 -4.73
C GLU A 43 -9.41 -5.02 -3.20
N LEU A 44 -8.40 -4.43 -2.56
CA LEU A 44 -8.31 -4.38 -1.09
C LEU A 44 -9.41 -3.52 -0.46
N ASP A 45 -9.76 -2.40 -1.08
CA ASP A 45 -10.86 -1.55 -0.63
C ASP A 45 -12.20 -2.31 -0.74
N GLU A 46 -12.43 -3.03 -1.85
CA GLU A 46 -13.60 -3.90 -2.01
C GLU A 46 -13.65 -5.04 -0.98
N LEU A 47 -12.50 -5.65 -0.67
CA LEU A 47 -12.40 -6.67 0.37
C LEU A 47 -12.68 -6.11 1.76
N ASN A 48 -12.25 -4.88 2.06
CA ASN A 48 -12.55 -4.23 3.33
C ASN A 48 -14.05 -3.94 3.46
N ASP A 49 -14.71 -3.45 2.42
CA ASP A 49 -16.17 -3.24 2.41
C ASP A 49 -16.93 -4.56 2.65
N ALA A 50 -16.42 -5.68 2.10
CA ALA A 50 -16.97 -7.00 2.37
C ALA A 50 -16.81 -7.41 3.85
N PHE A 51 -15.64 -7.17 4.45
CA PHE A 51 -15.43 -7.44 5.88
C PHE A 51 -16.34 -6.61 6.79
N ASP A 52 -16.52 -5.32 6.48
CA ASP A 52 -17.43 -4.45 7.23
C ASP A 52 -18.88 -4.95 7.14
N THR A 53 -19.29 -5.49 5.99
CA THR A 53 -20.61 -6.09 5.82
C THR A 53 -20.78 -7.35 6.67
N VAL A 54 -19.75 -8.20 6.76
CA VAL A 54 -19.75 -9.39 7.63
C VAL A 54 -19.82 -8.98 9.11
N ASP A 55 -19.06 -7.98 9.55
CA ASP A 55 -19.14 -7.47 10.93
C ASP A 55 -20.55 -6.96 11.27
N ALA A 56 -21.15 -6.21 10.36
CA ALA A 56 -22.53 -5.73 10.51
C ALA A 56 -23.54 -6.89 10.61
N ALA A 57 -23.36 -7.95 9.82
CA ALA A 57 -24.21 -9.13 9.86
C ALA A 57 -24.07 -9.90 11.19
N LEU A 58 -22.84 -10.06 11.69
CA LEU A 58 -22.59 -10.68 12.99
C LEU A 58 -23.22 -9.87 14.13
N LYS A 59 -23.10 -8.53 14.07
CA LYS A 59 -23.72 -7.64 15.05
C LYS A 59 -25.25 -7.66 15.02
N ALA A 60 -25.85 -7.83 13.83
CA ALA A 60 -27.29 -8.05 13.70
C ALA A 60 -27.70 -9.38 14.35
N LEU A 61 -26.88 -10.44 14.19
CA LEU A 61 -27.08 -11.72 14.86
C LEU A 61 -26.99 -11.61 16.39
N ASP A 62 -26.02 -10.86 16.92
CA ASP A 62 -25.91 -10.55 18.34
C ASP A 62 -27.13 -9.78 18.89
N SER A 63 -27.90 -9.14 18.00
CA SER A 63 -29.13 -8.42 18.31
C SER A 63 -30.39 -9.25 18.05
N ASP A 64 -30.26 -10.54 17.74
CA ASP A 64 -31.32 -11.47 17.32
C ASP A 64 -32.06 -11.04 16.02
N ASP A 65 -31.47 -10.15 15.21
CA ASP A 65 -32.06 -9.60 13.99
C ASP A 65 -31.61 -10.42 12.75
N VAL A 66 -32.16 -11.65 12.66
CA VAL A 66 -31.76 -12.64 11.63
C VAL A 66 -32.10 -12.18 10.22
N ASP A 67 -33.27 -11.57 10.01
CA ASP A 67 -33.68 -11.06 8.69
C ASP A 67 -32.68 -10.02 8.15
N GLN A 68 -32.16 -9.15 9.03
CA GLN A 68 -31.16 -8.16 8.67
C GLN A 68 -29.80 -8.82 8.37
N ALA A 69 -29.38 -9.80 9.18
CA ALA A 69 -28.15 -10.53 8.93
C ALA A 69 -28.18 -11.28 7.58
N GLU A 70 -29.29 -11.94 7.25
CA GLU A 70 -29.46 -12.63 5.96
C GLU A 70 -29.41 -11.65 4.78
N ALA A 71 -30.03 -10.47 4.90
CA ALA A 71 -29.97 -9.45 3.86
C ALA A 71 -28.54 -8.94 3.60
N LEU A 72 -27.74 -8.76 4.66
CA LEU A 72 -26.33 -8.34 4.56
C LEU A 72 -25.45 -9.44 3.96
N VAL A 73 -25.67 -10.70 4.33
CA VAL A 73 -24.96 -11.83 3.72
C VAL A 73 -25.32 -11.96 2.24
N ALA A 74 -26.59 -11.74 1.87
CA ALA A 74 -27.00 -11.77 0.47
C ALA A 74 -26.37 -10.65 -0.37
N SER A 75 -26.03 -9.49 0.23
CA SER A 75 -25.38 -8.39 -0.51
C SER A 75 -23.90 -8.64 -0.82
N LEU A 76 -23.26 -9.58 -0.12
CA LEU A 76 -21.86 -9.98 -0.39
C LEU A 76 -21.71 -10.80 -1.70
N GLY A 77 -22.81 -11.26 -2.30
CA GLY A 77 -22.81 -11.98 -3.57
C GLY A 77 -22.48 -13.47 -3.44
N ASP A 78 -22.31 -14.13 -4.59
CA ASP A 78 -22.04 -15.57 -4.64
C ASP A 78 -20.54 -15.84 -4.38
N PRO A 79 -20.18 -16.66 -3.37
CA PRO A 79 -18.79 -16.98 -3.08
C PRO A 79 -18.09 -17.74 -4.22
N SER A 80 -18.85 -18.32 -5.17
CA SER A 80 -18.30 -18.99 -6.36
C SER A 80 -17.80 -18.01 -7.43
N ALA A 81 -18.08 -16.70 -7.28
CA ALA A 81 -17.55 -15.67 -8.18
C ALA A 81 -16.09 -15.30 -7.87
N VAL A 82 -15.55 -15.71 -6.71
CA VAL A 82 -14.11 -15.73 -6.46
C VAL A 82 -13.53 -16.84 -7.33
N THR A 83 -13.15 -16.48 -8.55
CA THR A 83 -12.24 -17.28 -9.36
C THR A 83 -10.91 -17.22 -8.64
N THR A 84 -10.64 -18.19 -7.76
CA THR A 84 -9.27 -18.63 -7.58
C THR A 84 -8.79 -18.94 -8.99
N ASP A 85 -7.89 -18.09 -9.51
CA ASP A 85 -7.11 -18.39 -10.70
C ASP A 85 -6.50 -19.77 -10.42
N ASP A 86 -7.15 -20.80 -10.95
CA ASP A 86 -6.65 -22.15 -11.02
C ASP A 86 -5.46 -22.02 -11.96
N ALA A 87 -4.32 -21.66 -11.39
CA ALA A 87 -3.04 -21.79 -12.05
C ALA A 87 -2.88 -23.29 -12.33
N GLU A 88 -3.46 -23.74 -13.44
CA GLU A 88 -3.23 -25.06 -14.00
C GLU A 88 -1.71 -25.22 -13.99
N PRO A 89 -1.14 -26.23 -13.30
CA PRO A 89 0.26 -26.48 -13.43
C PRO A 89 0.47 -26.89 -14.88
N GLU A 90 1.06 -25.99 -15.67
CA GLU A 90 1.53 -26.26 -17.03
C GLU A 90 2.25 -27.61 -17.00
N SER A 91 1.54 -28.66 -17.43
CA SER A 91 2.13 -29.99 -17.56
C SER A 91 3.15 -29.85 -18.67
N SER A 92 4.40 -29.63 -18.28
CA SER A 92 5.57 -29.69 -19.15
C SER A 92 5.57 -31.06 -19.82
N SER A 93 4.96 -31.12 -21.00
CA SER A 93 5.04 -32.25 -21.90
C SER A 93 6.42 -32.19 -22.53
N GLU A 94 7.38 -32.81 -21.85
CA GLU A 94 8.71 -33.07 -22.40
C GLU A 94 8.56 -34.07 -23.55
N VAL A 95 8.92 -33.61 -24.76
CA VAL A 95 9.01 -34.41 -25.99
C VAL A 95 10.44 -34.85 -26.23
#